data_AF-E0NBP8-F1
#
_entry.id   AF-E0NBP8-F1
#
_cell.length_a   1.000
_cell.length_b   1.000
_cell.length_c   1.000
_cell.angle_alpha   90.00
_cell.angle_beta   90.00
_cell.angle_gamma   90.00
#
_symmetry.space_group_name_H-M   'P 1'
#
loop_
_entity.id
_entity.type
_entity.pdbx_description
1 polymer ?
#
loop_
_entity_poly.entity_id
_entity_poly.type
_entity_poly.pdbx_seq_one_letter_code
_entity_poly.pdbx_strand_id
1 'polypeptide(L)'
;MTDNRGFTLVELISVVLILSVLALIVYPSYRNYVEKAKINAVRAALLENAHFMEKFYLQNGRFKQTSTKWPSLPIKEAEGFCIRLNGIARGALDSKFMLKAVAIDKDKNPFIIKMNENLVTFICKKSASSCSDGLDYFKGNDKDCKLLK
;
A
#
# COMPACT_ATOMS: atom_id res chain seq x y z
N MET A 1 -14.74 -56.66 23.05
CA MET A 1 -13.78 -56.05 24.00
C MET A 1 -13.25 -54.79 23.32
N THR A 2 -13.78 -53.63 23.69
CA THR A 2 -13.39 -52.33 23.13
C THR A 2 -12.12 -51.85 23.82
N ASP A 3 -11.01 -51.93 23.10
CA ASP A 3 -9.69 -51.43 23.47
C ASP A 3 -9.71 -49.89 23.42
N ASN A 4 -9.92 -49.24 24.57
CA ASN A 4 -9.82 -47.78 24.69
C ASN A 4 -8.35 -47.37 24.57
N ARG A 5 -7.87 -47.18 23.35
CA ARG A 5 -6.54 -46.62 23.05
C ARG A 5 -6.54 -45.13 23.41
N GLY A 6 -6.13 -44.82 24.63
CA GLY A 6 -5.88 -43.45 25.09
C GLY A 6 -4.55 -42.93 24.57
N PHE A 7 -4.50 -41.64 24.24
CA PHE A 7 -3.25 -40.92 23.92
C PHE A 7 -2.32 -40.92 25.14
N THR A 8 -1.02 -41.16 24.92
CA THR A 8 -0.04 -41.10 26.01
C THR A 8 0.45 -39.66 26.23
N LEU A 9 0.84 -39.34 27.47
CA LEU A 9 1.36 -38.02 27.82
C LEU A 9 2.64 -37.67 27.04
N VAL A 10 3.48 -38.67 26.75
CA VAL A 10 4.71 -38.53 25.96
C VAL A 10 4.41 -38.19 24.51
N GLU A 11 3.38 -38.81 23.94
CA GLU A 11 2.95 -38.56 22.56
C GLU A 11 2.49 -37.11 22.39
N LEU A 12 1.73 -36.59 23.35
CA LEU A 12 1.28 -35.20 23.35
C LEU A 12 2.45 -34.21 23.52
N ILE A 13 3.42 -34.50 24.38
CA ILE A 13 4.61 -33.65 24.56
C ILE A 13 5.44 -33.61 23.27
N SER A 14 5.61 -34.73 22.58
CA SER A 14 6.35 -34.78 21.31
C SER A 14 5.66 -33.96 20.20
N VAL A 15 4.33 -34.01 20.12
CA VAL A 15 3.53 -33.23 19.15
C VAL A 15 3.65 -31.73 19.44
N VAL A 16 3.50 -31.31 20.70
CA VAL A 16 3.63 -29.90 21.09
C VAL A 16 5.05 -29.39 20.83
N LEU A 17 6.07 -30.22 21.06
CA LEU A 17 7.46 -29.88 20.77
C LEU A 17 7.67 -29.61 19.28
N ILE A 18 7.20 -30.49 18.40
CA ILE A 18 7.29 -30.29 16.94
C ILE A 18 6.52 -29.04 16.50
N LEU A 19 5.30 -28.82 17.01
CA LEU A 19 4.48 -27.66 16.67
C LEU A 19 5.14 -26.33 17.07
N SER A 20 5.82 -26.28 18.22
CA SER A 20 6.52 -25.07 18.67
C SER A 20 7.67 -24.67 17.74
N VAL A 21 8.44 -25.65 17.25
CA VAL A 21 9.52 -25.43 16.28
C VAL A 21 8.96 -24.94 14.94
N LEU A 22 7.86 -25.54 14.47
CA LEU A 22 7.20 -25.12 13.23
C LEU A 22 6.64 -23.70 13.34
N ALA A 23 5.99 -23.35 14.47
CA ALA A 23 5.40 -22.03 14.69
C ALA A 23 6.43 -20.89 14.58
N LEU A 24 7.66 -21.12 15.05
CA LEU A 24 8.76 -20.15 14.97
C LEU A 24 9.14 -19.80 13.53
N ILE A 25 9.06 -20.75 12.61
CA ILE A 25 9.40 -20.55 11.19
C ILE A 25 8.21 -19.94 10.44
N VAL A 26 7.00 -20.45 10.70
CA VAL A 26 5.79 -20.07 9.98
C VAL A 26 5.37 -18.63 10.28
N TYR A 27 5.48 -18.19 11.54
CA TYR A 27 4.96 -16.90 11.97
C TYR A 27 5.57 -15.68 11.25
N PRO A 28 6.91 -15.47 11.21
CA PRO A 28 7.50 -14.32 10.53
C PRO A 28 7.29 -14.38 9.00
N SER A 29 7.29 -15.58 8.43
CA SER A 29 7.07 -15.78 6.99
C SER A 29 5.67 -15.32 6.56
N TYR A 30 4.65 -15.68 7.34
CA TYR A 30 3.27 -15.28 7.07
C TYR A 30 3.08 -13.76 7.11
N ARG A 31 3.70 -13.07 8.07
CA ARG A 31 3.60 -11.59 8.19
C ARG A 31 4.16 -10.87 6.96
N ASN A 32 5.32 -11.30 6.48
CA ASN A 32 5.94 -10.75 5.27
C ASN A 32 5.09 -11.00 4.01
N TYR A 33 4.43 -12.16 3.93
CA TYR A 33 3.54 -12.47 2.81
C TYR A 33 2.33 -11.53 2.76
N VAL A 34 1.66 -11.33 3.90
CA VAL A 34 0.51 -10.43 3.99
C VAL A 34 0.90 -8.98 3.67
N GLU A 35 2.07 -8.51 4.13
CA GLU A 35 2.58 -7.18 3.79
C GLU A 35 2.80 -7.01 2.28
N LYS A 36 3.44 -7.98 1.63
CA LYS A 36 3.65 -7.97 0.16
C LYS A 36 2.33 -8.02 -0.60
N ALA A 37 1.39 -8.86 -0.18
CA ALA A 37 0.06 -8.93 -0.78
C ALA A 37 -0.64 -7.56 -0.71
N LYS A 38 -0.53 -6.89 0.43
CA LYS A 38 -1.09 -5.56 0.64
C LYS A 38 -0.44 -4.50 -0.26
N ILE A 39 0.89 -4.49 -0.36
CA ILE A 39 1.63 -3.60 -1.27
C ILE A 39 1.14 -3.81 -2.71
N ASN A 40 0.98 -5.06 -3.14
CA ASN A 40 0.52 -5.38 -4.49
C ASN A 40 -0.91 -4.92 -4.75
N ALA A 41 -1.82 -5.09 -3.79
CA ALA A 41 -3.20 -4.63 -3.90
C ALA A 41 -3.29 -3.09 -3.97
N VAL A 42 -2.52 -2.36 -3.15
CA VAL A 42 -2.44 -0.90 -3.24
C VAL A 42 -1.79 -0.46 -4.56
N ARG A 43 -0.76 -1.17 -5.03
CA ARG A 43 -0.15 -0.91 -6.35
C ARG A 43 -1.16 -1.11 -7.48
N ALA A 44 -2.02 -2.13 -7.42
CA ALA A 44 -3.08 -2.34 -8.39
C ALA A 44 -4.07 -1.17 -8.41
N ALA A 45 -4.50 -0.68 -7.25
CA ALA A 45 -5.35 0.51 -7.15
C ALA A 45 -4.65 1.79 -7.68
N LEU A 46 -3.34 1.92 -7.48
CA LEU A 46 -2.55 3.00 -8.08
C LEU A 46 -2.45 2.89 -9.60
N LEU A 47 -2.31 1.68 -10.15
CA LEU A 47 -2.29 1.44 -11.60
C LEU A 47 -3.64 1.79 -12.25
N GLU A 48 -4.75 1.43 -11.62
CA GLU A 48 -6.09 1.79 -12.11
C GLU A 48 -6.27 3.31 -12.16
N ASN A 49 -5.84 4.01 -11.10
CA ASN A 49 -5.83 5.47 -11.09
C ASN A 49 -4.85 6.06 -12.13
N ALA A 50 -3.70 5.43 -12.38
CA ALA A 50 -2.77 5.88 -13.41
C ALA A 50 -3.40 5.78 -14.80
N HIS A 51 -4.10 4.68 -15.11
CA HIS A 51 -4.86 4.54 -16.36
C HIS A 51 -5.97 5.59 -16.49
N PHE A 52 -6.66 5.92 -15.39
CA PHE A 52 -7.61 7.03 -15.39
C PHE A 52 -6.92 8.37 -15.74
N MET A 53 -5.74 8.63 -15.16
CA MET A 53 -4.98 9.85 -15.44
C MET A 53 -4.50 9.89 -16.90
N GLU A 54 -4.05 8.78 -17.46
CA GLU A 54 -3.69 8.65 -18.88
C GLU A 54 -4.88 8.97 -19.79
N LYS A 55 -6.05 8.37 -19.51
CA LYS A 55 -7.29 8.67 -20.24
C LYS A 55 -7.66 10.14 -20.13
N PHE A 56 -7.54 10.73 -18.94
CA PHE A 56 -7.80 12.15 -18.72
C PHE A 56 -6.86 13.04 -19.54
N TYR A 57 -5.58 12.67 -19.63
CA TYR A 57 -4.59 13.37 -20.44
C TYR A 57 -4.90 13.29 -21.94
N LEU A 58 -5.31 12.13 -22.45
CA LEU A 58 -5.72 11.98 -23.84
C LEU A 58 -6.93 12.85 -24.21
N GLN A 59 -7.83 13.10 -23.26
CA GLN A 59 -9.02 13.93 -23.48
C GLN A 59 -8.75 15.44 -23.34
N ASN A 60 -7.83 15.84 -22.46
CA ASN A 60 -7.65 17.25 -22.07
C ASN A 60 -6.27 17.84 -22.43
N GLY A 61 -5.32 17.01 -22.87
CA GLY A 61 -3.92 17.40 -23.12
C GLY A 61 -3.10 17.72 -21.86
N ARG A 62 -3.67 17.51 -20.66
CA ARG A 62 -3.05 17.82 -19.36
C ARG A 62 -3.60 16.91 -18.26
N PHE A 63 -2.79 16.65 -17.24
CA PHE A 63 -3.21 15.85 -16.07
C PHE A 63 -4.00 16.66 -15.02
N LYS A 64 -3.97 17.99 -15.09
CA LYS A 64 -4.71 18.87 -14.18
C LYS A 64 -6.10 19.15 -14.73
N GLN A 65 -7.10 19.17 -13.85
CA GLN A 65 -8.46 19.57 -14.23
C GLN A 65 -8.52 21.09 -14.50
N THR A 66 -7.91 21.86 -13.59
CA THR A 66 -7.79 23.32 -13.67
C THR A 66 -6.39 23.71 -13.22
N SER A 67 -5.97 24.97 -13.42
CA SER A 67 -4.67 25.49 -12.97
C SER A 67 -4.37 25.25 -11.48
N THR A 68 -5.38 25.06 -10.64
CA THR A 68 -5.27 24.87 -9.19
C THR A 68 -5.84 23.55 -8.67
N LYS A 69 -6.45 22.72 -9.54
CA LYS A 69 -7.20 21.53 -9.10
C LYS A 69 -6.85 20.29 -9.92
N TRP A 70 -6.68 19.19 -9.21
CA TRP A 70 -6.53 17.85 -9.77
C TRP A 70 -7.88 17.21 -10.09
N PRO A 71 -7.97 16.32 -11.08
CA PRO A 71 -9.19 15.56 -11.34
C PRO A 71 -9.48 14.60 -10.18
N SER A 72 -10.77 14.31 -9.95
CA SER A 72 -11.17 13.33 -8.93
C SER A 72 -10.79 11.93 -9.39
N LEU A 73 -9.96 11.25 -8.61
CA LEU A 73 -9.61 9.84 -8.83
C LEU A 73 -10.82 8.93 -8.60
N PRO A 74 -10.97 7.84 -9.40
CA PRO A 74 -12.01 6.84 -9.19
C PRO A 74 -11.81 6.06 -7.88
N ILE A 75 -10.56 5.65 -7.60
CA ILE A 75 -10.22 4.90 -6.38
C ILE A 75 -9.52 5.83 -5.40
N LYS A 76 -10.21 6.22 -4.32
CA LYS A 76 -9.68 7.11 -3.28
C LYS A 76 -9.15 6.35 -2.07
N GLU A 77 -9.55 5.10 -1.88
CA GLU A 77 -9.10 4.26 -0.78
C GLU A 77 -9.01 2.80 -1.23
N ALA A 78 -7.96 2.10 -0.79
CA ALA A 78 -7.75 0.68 -1.06
C ALA A 78 -6.93 0.05 0.07
N GLU A 79 -7.34 -1.11 0.58
CA GLU A 79 -6.60 -1.86 1.61
C GLU A 79 -6.22 -1.05 2.86
N GLY A 80 -7.03 -0.07 3.26
CA GLY A 80 -6.70 0.81 4.39
C GLY A 80 -5.60 1.84 4.09
N PHE A 81 -5.39 2.15 2.81
CA PHE A 81 -4.62 3.29 2.33
C PHE A 81 -5.55 4.27 1.63
N CYS A 82 -5.38 5.55 1.89
CA CYS A 82 -6.01 6.60 1.10
C CYS A 82 -5.07 7.04 -0.04
N ILE A 83 -5.64 7.27 -1.22
CA ILE A 83 -4.93 7.56 -2.46
C ILE A 83 -5.30 8.97 -2.92
N ARG A 84 -4.28 9.79 -3.15
CA ARG A 84 -4.43 11.17 -3.67
C ARG A 84 -3.23 11.51 -4.55
N LEU A 85 -3.36 12.60 -5.29
CA LEU A 85 -2.24 13.20 -6.01
C LEU A 85 -1.26 13.83 -5.02
N ASN A 86 0.03 13.70 -5.30
CA ASN A 86 1.12 14.24 -4.50
C ASN A 86 1.57 15.57 -5.09
N GLY A 87 1.51 16.61 -4.27
CA GLY A 87 1.80 17.98 -4.66
C GLY A 87 0.56 18.78 -5.05
N ILE A 88 0.67 20.11 -4.95
CA ILE A 88 -0.35 21.04 -5.42
C ILE A 88 -0.42 21.03 -6.96
N ALA A 89 -1.61 21.20 -7.52
CA ALA A 89 -1.77 21.35 -8.97
C ALA A 89 -1.24 22.71 -9.47
N ARG A 90 -1.26 23.74 -8.62
CA ARG A 90 -0.74 25.08 -8.96
C ARG A 90 0.77 25.01 -9.19
N GLY A 91 1.18 25.29 -10.44
CA GLY A 91 2.58 25.23 -10.85
C GLY A 91 3.11 23.83 -11.16
N ALA A 92 2.27 22.79 -11.07
CA ALA A 92 2.66 21.46 -11.55
C ALA A 92 2.72 21.42 -13.08
N LEU A 93 3.66 20.63 -13.61
CA LEU A 93 3.82 20.40 -15.05
C LEU A 93 2.58 19.67 -15.60
N ASP A 94 2.12 20.06 -16.80
CA ASP A 94 0.91 19.48 -17.41
C ASP A 94 1.05 17.99 -17.78
N SER A 95 2.30 17.53 -17.99
CA SER A 95 2.67 16.18 -18.39
C SER A 95 3.21 15.31 -17.26
N LYS A 96 3.17 15.76 -16.00
CA LYS A 96 3.63 14.96 -14.86
C LYS A 96 2.57 14.84 -13.78
N PHE A 97 2.48 13.68 -13.18
CA PHE A 97 1.70 13.47 -11.98
C PHE A 97 2.43 12.48 -11.06
N MET A 98 2.13 12.57 -9.77
CA MET A 98 2.61 11.61 -8.79
C MET A 98 1.40 11.16 -7.98
N LEU A 99 1.02 9.90 -8.10
CA LEU A 99 0.06 9.30 -7.19
C LEU A 99 0.77 8.89 -5.91
N LYS A 100 0.08 9.01 -4.78
CA LYS A 100 0.59 8.60 -3.48
C LYS A 100 -0.53 7.93 -2.69
N ALA A 101 -0.20 6.80 -2.09
CA ALA A 101 -1.04 6.04 -1.18
C ALA A 101 -0.44 6.14 0.22
N VAL A 102 -1.22 6.63 1.18
CA VAL A 102 -0.84 6.80 2.59
C VAL A 102 -1.70 5.89 3.43
N ALA A 103 -1.09 5.16 4.36
CA ALA A 103 -1.85 4.32 5.29
C ALA A 103 -2.77 5.18 6.16
N ILE A 104 -4.02 4.75 6.32
CA ILE A 104 -4.97 5.37 7.25
C ILE A 104 -4.46 5.19 8.68
N ASP A 105 -3.98 3.99 8.99
CA ASP A 105 -3.33 3.65 10.24
C ASP A 105 -1.83 3.38 9.97
N LYS A 106 -0.99 4.32 10.41
CA LYS A 106 0.47 4.30 10.25
C LYS A 106 1.15 3.32 11.22
N ASP A 107 0.53 3.00 12.35
CA ASP A 107 1.08 2.03 13.31
C ASP A 107 0.94 0.62 12.75
N LYS A 108 -0.20 0.34 12.10
CA LYS A 108 -0.43 -0.93 11.41
C LYS A 108 0.36 -1.06 10.10
N ASN A 109 0.55 0.03 9.36
CA ASN A 109 1.27 0.02 8.08
C ASN A 109 2.25 1.20 8.02
N PRO A 110 3.52 1.01 8.45
CA PRO A 110 4.50 2.09 8.57
C PRO A 110 5.20 2.40 7.23
N PHE A 111 4.43 2.50 6.15
CA PHE A 111 4.95 2.83 4.83
C PHE A 111 3.92 3.56 3.97
N ILE A 112 4.42 4.22 2.94
CA ILE A 112 3.62 4.83 1.88
C ILE A 112 4.10 4.30 0.53
N ILE A 113 3.23 4.35 -0.46
CA ILE A 113 3.55 3.96 -1.83
C ILE A 113 3.34 5.16 -2.73
N LYS A 114 4.25 5.43 -3.65
CA LYS A 114 4.12 6.46 -4.68
C LYS A 114 4.28 5.86 -6.05
N MET A 115 3.61 6.43 -7.03
CA MET A 115 3.73 6.05 -8.43
C MET A 115 3.80 7.29 -9.28
N ASN A 116 4.73 7.32 -10.24
CA ASN A 116 4.84 8.41 -11.21
C ASN A 116 4.06 8.12 -12.49
N GLU A 117 4.11 9.05 -13.43
CA GLU A 117 3.50 8.94 -14.76
C GLU A 117 4.08 7.79 -15.61
N ASN A 118 5.29 7.32 -15.30
CA ASN A 118 5.93 6.18 -15.95
C ASN A 118 5.67 4.84 -15.22
N LEU A 119 4.69 4.79 -14.31
CA LEU A 119 4.34 3.62 -13.49
C LEU A 119 5.45 3.11 -12.55
N VAL A 120 6.54 3.89 -12.41
CA VAL A 120 7.63 3.61 -11.47
C VAL A 120 7.12 3.81 -10.06
N THR A 121 7.19 2.74 -9.26
CA THR A 121 6.66 2.71 -7.90
C THR A 121 7.79 2.87 -6.88
N PHE A 122 7.56 3.68 -5.85
CA PHE A 122 8.47 3.89 -4.73
C PHE A 122 7.76 3.57 -3.42
N ILE A 123 8.44 2.87 -2.51
CA ILE A 123 8.01 2.70 -1.12
C ILE A 123 8.85 3.61 -0.24
N CYS A 124 8.21 4.38 0.64
CA CYS A 124 8.92 5.18 1.65
C CYS A 124 8.44 4.81 3.06
N LYS A 125 9.38 4.70 4.01
CA LYS A 125 9.05 4.33 5.41
C LYS A 125 8.62 5.51 6.27
N LYS A 126 8.96 6.75 5.88
CA LYS A 126 8.67 7.95 6.66
C LYS A 126 7.94 8.97 5.79
N SER A 127 6.76 9.40 6.27
CA SER A 127 5.93 10.40 5.60
C SER A 127 5.22 11.31 6.59
N ALA A 128 5.28 12.62 6.32
CA ALA A 128 4.50 13.62 7.04
C ALA A 128 3.02 13.67 6.60
N SER A 129 2.67 13.08 5.46
CA SER A 129 1.30 13.14 4.93
C SER A 129 0.33 12.26 5.73
N SER A 130 -0.92 12.69 5.88
CA SER A 130 -1.99 11.91 6.54
C SER A 130 -3.28 11.89 5.72
N CYS A 131 -4.10 10.86 5.91
CA CYS A 131 -5.43 10.75 5.32
C CYS A 131 -6.44 11.75 5.92
N SER A 132 -6.24 12.14 7.18
CA SER A 132 -7.18 12.95 7.97
C SER A 132 -7.07 14.47 7.75
N ASP A 133 -6.18 14.93 6.86
CA ASP A 133 -5.88 16.37 6.71
C ASP A 133 -6.96 17.17 5.97
N GLY A 134 -8.02 16.52 5.48
CA GLY A 134 -9.12 17.16 4.73
C GLY A 134 -8.73 17.72 3.35
N LEU A 135 -7.49 17.49 2.90
CA LEU A 135 -6.97 17.98 1.61
C LEU A 135 -7.18 16.96 0.48
N ASP A 136 -7.53 17.46 -0.71
CA ASP A 136 -7.67 16.64 -1.93
C ASP A 136 -6.32 16.11 -2.49
N TYR A 137 -5.20 16.58 -1.96
CA TYR A 137 -3.84 16.23 -2.38
C TYR A 137 -2.93 16.06 -1.17
N PHE A 138 -1.84 15.31 -1.34
CA PHE A 138 -0.79 15.19 -0.34
C PHE A 138 0.28 16.26 -0.49
N LYS A 139 0.76 16.77 0.63
CA LYS A 139 1.94 17.62 0.74
C LYS A 139 2.93 17.04 1.73
N GLY A 140 4.18 17.48 1.64
CA GLY A 140 5.24 17.11 2.56
C GLY A 140 6.24 16.13 1.96
N ASN A 141 7.42 16.12 2.57
CA ASN A 141 8.54 15.31 2.12
C ASN A 141 8.44 13.90 2.70
N ASP A 142 8.96 12.95 1.95
CA ASP A 142 9.05 11.56 2.37
C ASP A 142 10.52 11.15 2.41
N LYS A 143 10.88 10.32 3.39
CA LYS A 143 12.24 9.85 3.61
C LYS A 143 12.30 8.34 3.51
N ASP A 144 13.51 7.82 3.35
CA ASP A 144 13.79 6.39 3.25
C ASP A 144 13.02 5.72 2.10
N CYS A 145 12.99 6.39 0.95
CA CYS A 145 12.32 5.92 -0.26
C CYS A 145 13.20 4.93 -1.03
N LYS A 146 12.63 3.79 -1.41
CA LYS A 146 13.26 2.76 -2.23
C LYS A 146 12.38 2.47 -3.44
N LEU A 147 13.02 2.17 -4.57
CA LEU A 147 12.32 1.71 -5.76
C LEU A 147 11.71 0.33 -5.48
N LEU A 148 10.41 0.19 -5.75
CA LEU A 148 9.75 -1.09 -5.75
C LEU A 148 10.06 -1.78 -7.07
N LYS A 149 10.78 -2.91 -7.01
CA LYS A 149 11.00 -3.78 -8.17
C LYS A 149 9.80 -4.69 -8.37
#